data_AF-A0A260BXC2-F1
#
_entry.id   AF-A0A260BXC2-F1
#
_cell.length_a   1.000
_cell.length_b   1.000
_cell.length_c   1.000
_cell.angle_alpha   90.00
_cell.angle_beta   90.00
_cell.angle_gamma   90.00
#
_symmetry.space_group_name_H-M   'P 1'
#
loop_
_entity.id
_entity.type
_entity.pdbx_description
1 polymer ?
#
loop_
_entity_poly.entity_id
_entity_poly.type
_entity_poly.pdbx_seq_one_letter_code
_entity_poly.pdbx_strand_id
1 'polypeptide(L)'
;MNETLTPAARITANVRALMHARGYERAKDLGARLNWNESKMSRALKGHRWPLEELDAIASALNVNASDLLRDPADYLPQASPISVGAGTHSPK
;
A
#
# COMPACT_ATOMS: atom_id res chain seq x y z
N MET A 1 18.59 11.32 -5.03
CA MET A 1 17.54 12.30 -5.33
C MET A 1 16.32 11.89 -4.52
N ASN A 2 16.04 12.55 -3.39
CA ASN A 2 14.90 12.21 -2.54
C ASN A 2 13.66 12.87 -3.15
N GLU A 3 13.02 12.20 -4.10
CA GLU A 3 11.72 12.63 -4.60
C GLU A 3 10.72 12.57 -3.45
N THR A 4 10.28 13.74 -2.99
CA THR A 4 9.23 13.88 -1.99
C THR A 4 7.95 13.26 -2.56
N LEU A 5 7.67 12.00 -2.21
CA LEU A 5 6.44 11.32 -2.61
C LEU A 5 5.24 12.20 -2.25
N THR A 6 4.37 12.46 -3.23
CA THR A 6 3.12 13.17 -3.00
C THR A 6 2.29 12.42 -1.96
N PRO A 7 1.42 13.10 -1.17
CA PRO A 7 0.57 12.43 -0.19
C PRO A 7 -0.24 11.27 -0.78
N ALA A 8 -0.73 11.42 -2.02
CA ALA A 8 -1.44 10.36 -2.72
C ALA A 8 -0.55 9.14 -3.03
N ALA A 9 0.71 9.36 -3.40
CA ALA A 9 1.66 8.28 -3.63
C ALA A 9 2.00 7.54 -2.32
N ARG A 10 2.14 8.26 -1.20
CA ARG A 10 2.35 7.67 0.14
C ARG A 10 1.17 6.80 0.57
N ILE A 11 -0.05 7.33 0.49
CA ILE A 11 -1.27 6.57 0.81
C ILE A 11 -1.34 5.31 -0.07
N THR A 12 -1.06 5.44 -1.37
CA THR A 12 -1.07 4.28 -2.28
C THR A 12 -0.07 3.20 -1.87
N ALA A 13 1.16 3.59 -1.52
CA ALA A 13 2.19 2.66 -1.06
C ALA A 13 1.78 1.97 0.25
N ASN A 14 1.29 2.74 1.23
CA ASN A 14 0.83 2.23 2.52
C ASN A 14 -0.36 1.29 2.38
N VAL A 15 -1.37 1.67 1.59
CA VAL A 15 -2.53 0.81 1.33
C VAL A 15 -2.10 -0.49 0.67
N ARG A 16 -1.18 -0.48 -0.31
CA ARG A 16 -0.68 -1.71 -0.93
C ARG A 16 0.07 -2.61 0.05
N ALA A 17 0.93 -2.04 0.88
CA ALA A 17 1.66 -2.79 1.90
C ALA A 17 0.71 -3.42 2.93
N LEU A 18 -0.26 -2.64 3.42
CA LEU A 18 -1.27 -3.10 4.36
C LEU A 18 -2.23 -4.13 3.75
N MET A 19 -2.60 -3.97 2.47
CA MET A 19 -3.39 -4.98 1.77
C MET A 19 -2.71 -6.34 1.78
N HIS A 20 -1.42 -6.38 1.43
CA HIS A 20 -0.63 -7.62 1.48
C HIS A 20 -0.53 -8.18 2.90
N ALA A 21 -0.24 -7.33 3.90
CA ALA A 21 -0.14 -7.74 5.30
C ALA A 21 -1.46 -8.25 5.91
N ARG A 22 -2.60 -7.87 5.33
CA ARG A 22 -3.95 -8.28 5.79
C ARG A 22 -4.55 -9.40 4.94
N GLY A 23 -3.81 -9.93 3.97
CA GLY A 23 -4.30 -10.99 3.07
C GLY A 23 -5.30 -10.52 2.02
N TYR A 24 -5.38 -9.20 1.77
CA TYR A 24 -6.16 -8.67 0.65
C TYR A 24 -5.34 -8.83 -0.64
N GLU A 25 -5.57 -9.92 -1.36
CA GLU A 25 -4.84 -10.24 -2.59
C GLU A 25 -5.22 -9.30 -3.75
N ARG A 26 -6.44 -8.74 -3.74
CA ARG A 26 -6.95 -7.91 -4.84
C ARG A 26 -7.55 -6.60 -4.35
N ALA A 27 -7.45 -5.60 -5.21
CA ALA A 27 -8.12 -4.31 -5.06
C ALA A 27 -9.63 -4.47 -4.77
N LYS A 28 -10.25 -5.46 -5.41
CA LYS A 28 -11.68 -5.77 -5.26
C LYS A 28 -12.08 -6.10 -3.82
N ASP A 29 -11.21 -6.75 -3.05
CA ASP A 29 -11.53 -7.19 -1.68
C ASP A 29 -11.62 -5.99 -0.72
N LEU A 30 -10.67 -5.06 -0.86
CA LEU A 30 -10.71 -3.79 -0.15
C LEU A 30 -11.86 -2.91 -0.65
N GLY A 31 -12.12 -2.91 -1.96
CA GLY A 31 -13.28 -2.22 -2.56
C GLY A 31 -14.61 -2.71 -1.97
N ALA A 32 -14.78 -4.01 -1.77
CA ALA A 32 -15.98 -4.58 -1.16
C ALA A 32 -16.19 -4.09 0.29
N ARG A 33 -15.11 -3.99 1.08
CA ARG A 33 -15.16 -3.45 2.45
C ARG A 33 -15.55 -1.97 2.49
N LEU A 34 -15.10 -1.20 1.51
CA LEU A 34 -15.37 0.23 1.39
C LEU A 34 -16.66 0.54 0.63
N ASN A 35 -17.38 -0.48 0.15
CA ASN A 35 -18.50 -0.34 -0.77
C ASN A 35 -18.13 0.49 -2.03
N TRP A 36 -16.90 0.34 -2.50
CA TRP A 36 -16.37 0.99 -3.70
C TRP A 36 -16.40 0.04 -4.89
N ASN A 37 -16.71 0.58 -6.07
CA ASN A 37 -16.58 -0.16 -7.32
C ASN A 37 -15.12 -0.27 -7.78
N GLU A 38 -14.84 -1.22 -8.67
CA GLU A 38 -13.50 -1.51 -9.19
C GLU A 38 -12.87 -0.32 -9.90
N SER A 39 -13.66 0.50 -10.61
CA SER A 39 -13.18 1.72 -11.27
C SER A 39 -12.67 2.77 -10.28
N LYS A 40 -13.40 2.98 -9.17
CA LYS A 40 -12.98 3.88 -8.09
C LYS A 40 -11.71 3.36 -7.43
N MET A 41 -11.67 2.06 -7.13
CA MET A 41 -10.52 1.42 -6.51
C MET A 41 -9.27 1.47 -7.39
N SER A 42 -9.42 1.18 -8.68
CA SER A 42 -8.32 1.23 -9.66
C SER A 42 -7.76 2.64 -9.81
N ARG A 43 -8.61 3.67 -9.84
CA ARG A 43 -8.15 5.08 -9.87
C ARG A 43 -7.39 5.47 -8.60
N ALA A 44 -7.87 5.06 -7.43
CA ALA A 44 -7.20 5.32 -6.16
C ALA A 44 -5.81 4.64 -6.13
N LEU A 45 -5.72 3.36 -6.51
CA LEU A 45 -4.47 2.59 -6.54
C LEU A 45 -3.49 3.02 -7.63
N LYS A 46 -3.92 3.74 -8.66
CA LYS A 46 -3.05 4.37 -9.66
C LYS A 46 -2.47 5.71 -9.19
N GLY A 47 -2.73 6.13 -7.95
CA GLY A 47 -2.19 7.35 -7.36
C GLY A 47 -2.81 8.64 -7.88
N HIS A 48 -3.93 8.56 -8.61
CA HIS A 48 -4.57 9.75 -9.19
C HIS A 48 -5.22 10.65 -8.13
N ARG A 49 -5.98 10.07 -7.19
CA ARG A 49 -6.62 10.80 -6.09
C ARG A 49 -7.19 9.83 -5.07
N TRP A 50 -6.74 9.93 -3.82
CA TRP A 50 -7.43 9.31 -2.68
C TRP A 50 -8.45 10.31 -2.11
N PRO A 51 -9.71 9.93 -1.88
CA PRO A 51 -10.68 10.77 -1.18
C PRO A 51 -10.28 10.90 0.29
N LEU A 52 -9.68 12.03 0.66
CA LEU A 52 -9.21 12.27 2.03
C LEU A 52 -10.35 12.26 3.05
N GLU A 53 -11.57 12.61 2.62
CA GLU A 53 -12.80 12.51 3.42
C GLU A 53 -13.17 11.07 3.80
N GLU A 54 -12.76 10.08 3.00
CA GLU A 54 -12.97 8.65 3.27
C GLU A 54 -11.72 7.97 3.84
N LEU A 55 -10.66 8.73 4.16
CA LEU A 55 -9.40 8.18 4.66
C LEU A 55 -9.59 7.37 5.94
N ASP A 56 -10.50 7.79 6.80
CA ASP A 56 -10.88 7.07 8.03
C ASP A 56 -11.55 5.72 7.73
N ALA A 57 -12.43 5.67 6.73
CA ALA A 57 -13.05 4.42 6.29
C ALA A 57 -12.02 3.45 5.68
N ILE A 58 -11.08 3.96 4.87
CA ILE A 58 -9.97 3.19 4.29
C ILE A 58 -9.09 2.61 5.39
N ALA A 59 -8.71 3.44 6.36
CA ALA A 59 -7.89 3.04 7.48
C ALA A 59 -8.61 1.98 8.35
N SER A 60 -9.89 2.19 8.64
CA SER A 60 -10.74 1.23 9.35
C SER A 60 -10.84 -0.12 8.62
N ALA A 61 -11.01 -0.12 7.30
CA ALA A 61 -11.03 -1.35 6.50
C ALA A 61 -9.70 -2.14 6.53
N LEU A 62 -8.59 -1.42 6.75
CA LEU A 62 -7.24 -1.97 6.89
C LEU A 62 -6.83 -2.22 8.35
N ASN A 63 -7.70 -1.86 9.30
CA ASN A 63 -7.46 -1.94 10.74
C ASN A 63 -6.22 -1.14 11.18
N VAL A 64 -6.13 0.12 10.74
CA VAL A 64 -5.09 1.12 11.09
C VAL A 64 -5.73 2.50 11.30
N ASN A 65 -4.96 3.50 11.74
CA ASN A 65 -5.47 4.88 11.82
C ASN A 65 -5.31 5.64 10.50
N ALA A 66 -6.12 6.67 10.27
CA ALA A 66 -5.98 7.51 9.07
C ALA A 66 -4.59 8.18 8.98
N SER A 67 -4.03 8.59 10.13
CA SER A 67 -2.68 9.16 10.22
C SER A 67 -1.61 8.16 9.77
N ASP A 68 -1.85 6.86 9.99
CA ASP A 68 -0.92 5.82 9.59
C ASP A 68 -0.76 5.81 8.05
N LEU A 69 -1.84 5.98 7.30
CA LEU A 69 -1.81 6.01 5.84
C LEU A 69 -0.98 7.17 5.26
N LEU A 70 -0.67 8.21 6.04
CA LEU A 70 0.12 9.37 5.62
C LEU A 70 1.60 9.28 6.03
N ARG A 71 1.98 8.32 6.89
CA ARG A 71 3.39 8.17 7.30
C ARG A 71 4.23 7.65 6.14
N ASP A 72 5.54 7.74 6.33
CA ASP A 72 6.47 7.26 5.31
C ASP A 72 6.27 5.75 5.10
N PRO A 73 6.11 5.29 3.85
CA PRO A 73 5.90 3.87 3.58
C PRO A 73 7.07 2.98 4.00
N ALA A 74 8.28 3.52 4.17
CA ALA A 74 9.38 2.78 4.75
C ALA A 74 9.12 2.35 6.21
N ASP A 75 8.21 3.04 6.92
CA ASP A 75 7.84 2.74 8.31
C ASP A 75 6.83 1.56 8.40
N TYR A 76 5.97 1.37 7.38
CA TYR A 76 5.02 0.24 7.29
C TYR A 76 5.59 -1.03 6.69
N LEU A 77 6.84 -1.01 6.27
CA LEU A 77 7.57 -2.19 5.90
C LEU A 77 8.38 -2.64 7.13
N PRO A 78 7.76 -3.28 8.16
CA PRO A 78 8.58 -4.05 9.08
C PRO A 78 9.15 -5.20 8.25
N GLN A 79 10.40 -5.06 7.83
CA GLN A 79 11.17 -6.17 7.29
C GLN A 79 10.48 -7.00 6.19
N ALA A 80 9.96 -6.35 5.15
CA ALA A 80 10.11 -6.96 3.84
C ALA A 80 11.61 -6.91 3.56
N SER A 81 12.36 -7.86 4.12
CA SER A 81 13.75 -8.12 3.74
C SER A 81 13.83 -8.01 2.22
N PRO A 82 14.92 -7.47 1.65
CA PRO A 82 15.12 -7.62 0.23
C PRO A 82 14.92 -9.11 -0.03
N ILE A 83 13.92 -9.46 -0.84
CA ILE A 83 13.90 -10.78 -1.45
C ILE A 83 15.26 -10.80 -2.13
N SER A 84 16.22 -11.50 -1.50
CA SER A 84 17.48 -11.84 -2.11
C SER A 84 17.05 -12.68 -3.29
N VAL A 85 16.81 -12.03 -4.42
CA VAL A 85 16.82 -12.67 -5.73
C VAL A 85 18.19 -13.32 -5.75
N GLY A 86 18.17 -14.64 -5.59
CA GLY A 86 19.35 -15.43 -5.31
C GLY A 86 20.49 -14.98 -6.23
N ALA A 87 21.58 -14.57 -5.61
CA ALA A 87 22.90 -14.73 -6.19
C ALA A 87 23.14 -16.24 -6.38
N GLY A 88 22.54 -16.81 -7.43
CA GLY A 88 23.06 -18.00 -8.09
C GLY A 88 23.90 -17.47 -9.25
N THR A 89 25.22 -17.45 -9.15
CA THR A 89 25.98 -18.68 -9.35
C THR A 89 27.35 -18.56 -8.69
N HIS A 90 27.55 -19.39 -7.66
CA HIS A 90 28.64 -20.36 -7.58
C HIS A 90 29.99 -19.92 -8.20
N SER A 91 30.89 -19.40 -7.36
CA SER A 91 32.33 -19.63 -7.54
C SER A 91 32.75 -20.75 -6.59
N PRO A 92 33.28 -21.87 -7.12
CA PRO A 92 34.26 -22.62 -6.38
C PRO A 92 35.55 -22.78 -7.19
N LYS A 93 36.60 -22.21 -6.60
CA LYS A 93 38.00 -22.65 -6.62
C LYS A 93 38.86 -22.34 -7.84
#